data_AF-A0ABD1DFN0-F1
#
_entry.id   AF-A0ABD1DFN0-F1
#
_cell.length_a   1.000
_cell.length_b   1.000
_cell.length_c   1.000
_cell.angle_alpha   90.00
_cell.angle_beta   90.00
_cell.angle_gamma   90.00
#
_symmetry.space_group_name_H-M   'P 1'
#
loop_
_entity.id
_entity.type
_entity.pdbx_description
1 polymer ?
#
loop_
_entity_poly.entity_id
_entity_poly.type
_entity_poly.pdbx_seq_one_letter_code
_entity_poly.pdbx_strand_id
1 'polypeptide(L)'
;MLNCTLILPENEQQKRNAELEARCQKLRKEQEAREYEAMTRNVDNVRTHMPQDTIAFQMKQINRQLIAVAQFIFSVAAGFAFGFIGIELIVGQLDFGFRLLLGIMIALIVALAEIYFLAKKLNEDYEVPPNLHPSLVPDVACAERKVIETFHITDKTTKTSKTSKPHND
;
A
#
# COMPACT_ATOMS: atom_id res chain seq x y z
N MET A 1 60.64 42.49 -35.69
CA MET A 1 59.35 41.81 -35.44
C MET A 1 58.29 42.90 -35.34
N LEU A 2 57.37 42.97 -36.30
CA LEU A 2 56.32 44.00 -36.33
C LEU A 2 55.09 43.46 -35.59
N ASN A 3 54.73 44.10 -34.48
CA ASN A 3 53.59 43.72 -33.65
C ASN A 3 52.31 44.35 -34.23
N CYS A 4 51.45 43.52 -34.82
CA CYS A 4 50.17 43.96 -35.36
C CYS A 4 49.13 43.99 -34.22
N THR A 5 48.56 45.18 -33.94
CA THR A 5 47.57 45.36 -32.86
C THR A 5 46.17 45.27 -33.43
N LEU A 6 45.42 44.25 -33.02
CA LEU A 6 44.03 44.03 -33.40
C LEU A 6 43.14 44.97 -32.57
N ILE A 7 42.64 46.05 -33.19
CA ILE A 7 41.69 46.97 -32.56
C ILE A 7 40.29 46.48 -32.89
N LEU A 8 39.59 45.91 -31.91
CA LEU A 8 38.21 45.48 -32.09
C LEU A 8 37.26 46.66 -31.83
N PRO A 9 36.35 47.00 -32.75
CA PRO A 9 35.39 48.06 -32.51
C PRO A 9 34.49 47.70 -31.33
N GLU A 10 34.34 48.64 -30.40
CA GLU A 10 33.46 48.48 -29.24
C GLU A 10 32.00 48.51 -29.71
N ASN A 11 31.22 47.53 -29.29
CA ASN A 11 29.82 47.43 -29.68
C ASN A 11 28.98 48.38 -28.82
N GLU A 12 28.09 49.15 -29.47
CA GLU A 12 27.14 50.06 -28.81
C GLU A 12 26.28 49.28 -27.80
N GLN A 13 26.44 49.59 -26.52
CA GLN A 13 25.68 48.94 -25.45
C GLN A 13 24.22 49.41 -25.49
N GLN A 14 23.34 48.59 -26.05
CA GLN A 14 21.90 48.87 -26.05
C GLN A 14 21.38 48.95 -24.61
N LYS A 15 20.70 50.06 -24.28
CA LYS A 15 20.09 50.26 -22.95
C LYS A 15 19.04 49.16 -22.73
N ARG A 16 19.20 48.41 -21.65
CA ARG A 16 18.32 47.28 -21.31
C ARG A 16 16.88 47.76 -21.20
N ASN A 17 15.97 47.10 -21.92
CA ASN A 17 14.55 47.43 -21.88
C ASN A 17 14.00 47.08 -20.48
N ALA A 18 13.49 48.09 -19.77
CA ALA A 18 13.02 47.97 -18.39
C ALA A 18 11.86 46.96 -18.24
N GLU A 19 11.00 46.84 -19.26
CA GLU A 19 9.90 45.89 -19.27
C GLU A 19 10.40 44.44 -19.35
N LEU A 20 11.38 44.18 -20.21
CA LEU A 20 12.00 42.86 -20.35
C LEU A 20 12.77 42.47 -19.10
N GLU A 21 13.46 43.41 -18.47
CA GLU A 21 14.16 43.17 -17.22
C GLU A 21 13.20 42.80 -16.08
N ALA A 22 12.09 43.53 -15.94
CA ALA A 22 11.08 43.22 -14.94
C ALA A 22 10.50 41.80 -15.14
N ARG A 23 10.29 41.39 -16.39
CA ARG A 23 9.83 40.04 -16.72
C ARG A 23 10.87 38.97 -16.40
N CYS A 24 12.15 39.21 -16.71
CA CYS A 24 13.23 38.30 -16.36
C CYS A 24 13.40 38.16 -14.83
N GLN A 25 13.28 39.26 -14.09
CA GLN A 25 13.32 39.22 -12.62
C GLN A 25 12.15 38.43 -12.04
N LYS A 26 10.95 38.58 -12.60
CA LYS A 26 9.78 37.79 -12.20
C LYS A 26 10.00 36.29 -12.43
N LEU A 27 10.43 35.92 -13.64
CA LEU A 27 10.69 34.51 -13.99
C LEU A 27 11.81 33.89 -13.14
N ARG A 28 12.88 34.63 -12.85
CA ARG A 28 13.95 34.16 -11.96
C ARG A 28 13.44 33.94 -10.54
N LYS A 29 12.65 34.87 -10.00
CA LYS A 29 12.01 34.69 -8.68
C LYS A 29 11.08 33.47 -8.65
N GLU A 30 10.33 33.22 -9.71
CA GLU A 30 9.47 32.01 -9.81
C GLU A 30 10.30 30.72 -9.87
N GLN A 31 11.41 30.71 -10.60
CA GLN A 31 12.33 29.57 -10.66
C GLN A 31 13.01 29.33 -9.32
N GLU A 32 13.55 30.37 -8.70
CA GLU A 32 14.19 30.31 -7.38
C GLU A 32 13.21 29.82 -6.31
N ALA A 33 11.95 30.27 -6.35
CA ALA A 33 10.91 29.77 -5.46
C ALA A 33 10.64 28.27 -5.66
N ARG A 34 10.53 27.81 -6.92
CA ARG A 34 10.34 26.39 -7.24
C ARG A 34 11.52 25.52 -6.78
N GLU A 35 12.75 26.00 -7.00
CA GLU A 35 13.96 25.32 -6.56
C GLU A 35 14.06 25.27 -5.04
N TYR A 36 13.71 26.36 -4.36
CA TYR A 36 13.65 26.41 -2.90
C TYR A 36 12.61 25.43 -2.34
N GLU A 37 11.40 25.39 -2.91
CA GLU A 37 10.37 24.41 -2.52
C GLU A 37 10.84 22.97 -2.76
N ALA A 38 11.49 22.69 -3.89
CA ALA A 38 12.03 21.37 -4.18
C ALA A 38 13.14 20.95 -3.20
N MET A 39 14.03 21.87 -2.84
CA MET A 39 15.11 21.64 -1.88
C MET A 39 14.59 21.44 -0.44
N THR A 40 13.57 22.21 -0.06
CA THR A 40 13.02 22.20 1.30
C THR A 40 11.87 21.21 1.51
N ARG A 41 11.39 20.55 0.45
CA ARG A 41 10.31 19.55 0.51
C ARG A 41 10.55 18.43 1.53
N ASN A 42 11.81 18.00 1.71
CA ASN A 42 12.14 16.90 2.62
C ASN A 42 12.27 17.33 4.09
N VAL A 43 12.43 18.63 4.35
CA VAL A 43 12.58 19.17 5.71
C VAL A 43 11.25 19.68 6.27
N ASP A 44 10.30 20.05 5.42
CA ASP A 44 8.96 20.47 5.82
C ASP A 44 7.97 19.30 5.85
N ASN A 45 8.02 18.52 6.92
CA ASN A 45 7.03 17.47 7.21
C ASN A 45 5.69 18.04 7.73
N VAL A 46 5.60 19.36 7.96
CA VAL A 46 4.46 20.02 8.60
C VAL A 46 3.47 20.53 7.55
N ARG A 47 3.93 21.04 6.40
CA ARG A 47 3.07 21.45 5.26
C ARG A 47 2.72 20.31 4.29
N THR A 48 3.42 19.19 4.33
CA THR A 48 3.10 17.98 3.54
C THR A 48 1.91 17.18 4.12
N HIS A 49 1.32 17.66 5.21
CA HIS A 49 0.18 17.02 5.87
C HIS A 49 -1.17 17.63 5.43
N MET A 50 -1.42 17.71 4.11
CA MET A 50 -2.80 17.67 3.59
C MET A 50 -2.99 16.33 2.86
N PRO A 51 -3.19 15.22 3.62
CA PRO A 51 -3.03 13.86 3.10
C PRO A 51 -4.20 13.41 2.22
N GLN A 52 -5.25 14.23 2.09
CA GLN A 52 -6.50 13.86 1.41
C GLN A 52 -6.45 14.13 -0.11
N ASP A 53 -5.57 15.03 -0.58
CA ASP A 53 -5.54 15.45 -2.00
C ASP A 53 -4.40 14.81 -2.81
N THR A 54 -3.53 14.04 -2.16
CA THR A 54 -2.48 13.32 -2.89
C THR A 54 -3.10 12.09 -3.54
N ILE A 55 -3.18 12.05 -4.87
CA ILE A 55 -3.72 10.92 -5.67
C ILE A 55 -3.19 9.56 -5.17
N ALA A 56 -1.94 9.52 -4.70
CA ALA A 56 -1.32 8.33 -4.12
C ALA A 56 -2.06 7.77 -2.89
N PHE A 57 -2.59 8.62 -2.01
CA PHE A 57 -3.32 8.20 -0.81
C PHE A 57 -4.71 7.66 -1.17
N GLN A 58 -5.43 8.35 -2.07
CA GLN A 58 -6.73 7.89 -2.57
C GLN A 58 -6.60 6.55 -3.32
N MET A 59 -5.55 6.40 -4.14
CA MET A 59 -5.26 5.14 -4.83
C MET A 59 -5.01 3.99 -3.84
N LYS A 60 -4.30 4.26 -2.73
CA LYS A 60 -4.04 3.27 -1.68
C LYS A 60 -5.33 2.85 -0.97
N GLN A 61 -6.25 3.78 -0.73
CA GLN A 61 -7.55 3.49 -0.12
C GLN A 61 -8.43 2.62 -1.04
N ILE A 62 -8.50 2.96 -2.33
CA ILE A 62 -9.22 2.18 -3.35
C ILE A 62 -8.64 0.76 -3.45
N ASN A 63 -7.31 0.62 -3.47
CA ASN A 63 -6.65 -0.68 -3.52
C ASN A 63 -7.04 -1.57 -2.33
N ARG A 64 -7.12 -1.02 -1.11
CA ARG A 64 -7.54 -1.77 0.08
C ARG A 64 -8.99 -2.23 -0.01
N GLN A 65 -9.90 -1.38 -0.50
CA GLN A 65 -11.31 -1.75 -0.70
C GLN A 65 -11.46 -2.82 -1.78
N LEU A 66 -10.71 -2.70 -2.88
CA LEU A 66 -10.73 -3.68 -3.96
C LEU A 66 -10.23 -5.06 -3.50
N ILE A 67 -9.20 -5.10 -2.64
CA ILE A 67 -8.73 -6.35 -2.01
C ILE A 67 -9.83 -6.95 -1.13
N ALA A 68 -10.55 -6.15 -0.36
CA ALA A 68 -11.66 -6.64 0.48
C ALA A 68 -12.80 -7.24 -0.36
N VAL A 69 -13.16 -6.60 -1.48
CA VAL A 69 -14.17 -7.13 -2.41
C VAL A 69 -13.70 -8.42 -3.08
N ALA A 70 -12.43 -8.48 -3.49
CA ALA A 70 -11.87 -9.71 -4.04
C ALA A 70 -11.92 -10.86 -3.02
N GLN A 71 -11.53 -10.60 -1.77
CA GLN A 71 -11.58 -11.58 -0.68
C GLN A 71 -13.00 -12.09 -0.44
N PHE A 72 -13.99 -11.20 -0.47
CA PHE A 72 -15.40 -11.58 -0.38
C PHE A 72 -15.79 -12.58 -1.48
N ILE A 73 -15.44 -12.28 -2.74
CA ILE A 73 -15.77 -13.16 -3.88
C ILE A 73 -15.07 -14.51 -3.73
N PHE A 74 -13.78 -14.52 -3.36
CA PHE A 74 -13.04 -15.76 -3.14
C PHE A 74 -13.60 -16.60 -2.00
N SER A 75 -14.03 -15.97 -0.90
CA SER A 75 -14.65 -16.64 0.24
C SER A 75 -15.99 -17.29 -0.14
N VAL A 76 -16.87 -16.57 -0.85
CA VAL A 76 -18.15 -17.10 -1.34
C VAL A 76 -17.93 -18.23 -2.35
N ALA A 77 -16.99 -18.04 -3.28
CA ALA A 77 -16.64 -19.07 -4.26
C ALA A 77 -16.07 -20.32 -3.59
N ALA A 78 -15.21 -20.17 -2.58
CA ALA A 78 -14.67 -21.28 -1.80
C ALA A 78 -15.76 -22.00 -1.00
N GLY A 79 -16.67 -21.26 -0.34
CA GLY A 79 -17.80 -21.84 0.39
C GLY A 79 -18.75 -22.62 -0.53
N PHE A 80 -19.03 -22.08 -1.71
CA PHE A 80 -19.81 -22.77 -2.74
C PHE A 80 -19.09 -24.03 -3.25
N ALA A 81 -17.82 -23.91 -3.65
CA ALA A 81 -17.03 -25.03 -4.14
C ALA A 81 -16.88 -26.13 -3.08
N PHE A 82 -16.70 -25.76 -1.81
CA PHE A 82 -16.67 -26.68 -0.69
C PHE A 82 -18.02 -27.38 -0.49
N GLY A 83 -19.13 -26.65 -0.54
CA GLY A 83 -20.46 -27.24 -0.41
C GLY A 83 -20.89 -28.11 -1.59
N PHE A 84 -20.42 -27.81 -2.80
CA PHE A 84 -20.74 -28.59 -4.00
C PHE A 84 -19.78 -29.77 -4.21
N ILE A 85 -18.48 -29.49 -4.34
CA ILE A 85 -17.42 -30.49 -4.61
C ILE A 85 -16.99 -31.19 -3.33
N GLY A 86 -16.81 -30.45 -2.23
CA GLY A 86 -16.30 -31.02 -0.97
C GLY A 86 -17.23 -32.10 -0.40
N ILE A 87 -18.55 -31.93 -0.56
CA ILE A 87 -19.53 -32.88 -0.04
C ILE A 87 -19.70 -34.09 -0.96
N GLU A 88 -19.51 -33.93 -2.27
CA GLU A 88 -19.36 -35.05 -3.18
C GLU A 88 -18.17 -35.94 -2.81
N LEU A 89 -17.04 -35.34 -2.46
CA LEU A 89 -15.83 -36.07 -2.07
C LEU A 89 -15.98 -36.82 -0.74
N ILE A 90 -16.76 -36.28 0.21
CA ILE A 90 -16.94 -36.88 1.54
C ILE A 90 -18.07 -37.93 1.57
N VAL A 91 -19.23 -37.61 0.97
CA VAL A 91 -20.47 -38.40 1.12
C VAL A 91 -20.70 -39.34 -0.08
N GLY A 92 -20.03 -39.12 -1.21
CA GLY A 92 -20.20 -39.93 -2.42
C GLY A 92 -21.44 -39.53 -3.24
N GLN A 93 -22.08 -40.49 -3.91
CA GLN A 93 -23.15 -40.31 -4.93
C GLN A 93 -24.45 -39.68 -4.39
N LEU A 94 -24.39 -38.40 -4.03
CA LEU A 94 -25.53 -37.52 -3.79
C LEU A 94 -26.07 -36.98 -5.12
N ASP A 95 -27.39 -36.80 -5.20
CA ASP A 95 -28.03 -36.21 -6.37
C ASP A 95 -27.48 -34.80 -6.65
N PHE A 96 -27.25 -34.49 -7.92
CA PHE A 96 -26.69 -33.21 -8.35
C PHE A 96 -27.50 -32.02 -7.81
N GLY A 97 -28.84 -32.15 -7.79
CA GLY A 97 -29.73 -31.09 -7.30
C GLY A 97 -29.51 -30.80 -5.81
N PHE A 98 -29.34 -31.84 -4.99
CA PHE A 98 -29.09 -31.67 -3.56
C PHE A 98 -27.71 -31.07 -3.28
N ARG A 99 -26.67 -31.47 -4.02
CA ARG A 99 -25.32 -30.88 -3.90
C ARG A 99 -25.33 -29.41 -4.30
N LEU A 100 -26.03 -29.05 -5.37
CA LEU A 100 -26.15 -27.67 -5.83
C LEU A 100 -26.90 -26.83 -4.80
N LEU A 101 -28.06 -27.32 -4.31
CA LEU A 101 -28.85 -26.63 -3.30
C LEU A 101 -28.02 -26.39 -2.04
N LEU A 102 -27.32 -27.41 -1.56
CA LEU A 102 -26.55 -27.33 -0.33
C LEU A 102 -25.29 -26.47 -0.49
N GLY A 103 -24.63 -26.51 -1.65
CA GLY A 103 -23.57 -25.57 -2.00
C GLY A 103 -24.02 -24.11 -1.98
N ILE A 104 -25.19 -23.81 -2.54
CA ILE A 104 -25.78 -22.47 -2.50
C ILE A 104 -26.13 -22.07 -1.06
N MET A 105 -26.72 -22.97 -0.27
CA MET A 105 -27.06 -22.69 1.13
C MET A 105 -25.83 -22.32 1.97
N ILE A 106 -24.74 -23.07 1.83
CA ILE A 106 -23.46 -22.77 2.51
C ILE A 106 -22.89 -21.44 2.01
N ALA A 107 -22.88 -21.21 0.69
CA ALA A 107 -22.39 -19.96 0.11
C ALA A 107 -23.17 -18.73 0.61
N LEU A 108 -24.49 -18.85 0.78
CA LEU A 108 -25.33 -17.78 1.33
C LEU A 108 -24.96 -17.46 2.79
N ILE A 109 -24.73 -18.47 3.62
CA ILE A 109 -24.31 -18.27 5.01
C ILE A 109 -22.96 -17.55 5.06
N VAL A 110 -22.00 -17.98 4.24
CA VAL A 110 -20.67 -17.34 4.14
C VAL A 110 -20.80 -15.90 3.64
N ALA A 111 -21.59 -15.66 2.60
CA ALA A 111 -21.82 -14.32 2.06
C ALA A 111 -22.41 -13.37 3.11
N LEU A 112 -23.39 -13.84 3.90
CA LEU A 112 -23.97 -13.07 4.99
C LEU A 112 -22.97 -12.76 6.10
N ALA A 113 -22.10 -13.72 6.45
CA ALA A 113 -21.03 -13.49 7.41
C ALA A 113 -20.04 -12.43 6.90
N GLU A 114 -19.56 -12.58 5.66
CA GLU A 114 -18.57 -11.68 5.07
C GLU A 114 -19.11 -10.26 4.89
N ILE A 115 -20.35 -10.07 4.42
CA ILE A 115 -20.93 -8.73 4.27
C ILE A 115 -21.18 -8.05 5.62
N TYR A 116 -21.50 -8.83 6.66
CA TYR A 116 -21.60 -8.32 8.03
C TYR A 116 -20.25 -7.84 8.56
N PHE A 117 -19.19 -8.65 8.39
CA PHE A 117 -17.84 -8.26 8.79
C PHE A 117 -17.32 -7.06 8.00
N LEU A 118 -17.60 -7.00 6.69
CA LEU A 118 -17.23 -5.88 5.83
C LEU A 118 -17.91 -4.60 6.26
N ALA A 119 -19.24 -4.63 6.49
CA ALA A 119 -19.99 -3.47 6.95
C ALA A 119 -19.51 -2.98 8.32
N LYS A 120 -19.22 -3.89 9.25
CA LYS A 120 -18.68 -3.54 10.57
C LYS A 120 -17.28 -2.92 10.48
N LYS A 121 -16.40 -3.48 9.64
CA LYS A 121 -15.05 -2.93 9.41
C LYS A 121 -15.08 -1.57 8.72
N LEU A 122 -16.01 -1.37 7.79
CA LEU A 122 -16.27 -0.07 7.19
C LEU A 122 -16.70 0.94 8.27
N ASN A 123 -17.63 0.58 9.16
CA ASN A 123 -18.10 1.48 10.22
C ASN A 123 -16.99 1.85 11.22
N GLU A 124 -16.15 0.90 11.63
CA GLU A 124 -14.99 1.15 12.49
C GLU A 124 -13.99 2.14 11.86
N ASP A 125 -13.78 2.08 10.53
CA ASP A 125 -12.89 3.00 9.82
C ASP A 125 -13.46 4.45 9.73
N TYR A 126 -14.77 4.67 9.94
CA TYR A 126 -15.41 5.99 9.94
C TYR A 126 -15.48 6.65 11.33
N GLU A 127 -15.48 5.88 12.42
CA GLU A 127 -15.65 6.43 13.79
C GLU A 127 -14.38 7.01 14.42
N VAL A 128 -13.23 7.01 13.74
CA VAL A 128 -12.01 7.65 14.24
C VAL A 128 -12.19 9.17 14.17
N PRO A 129 -12.37 9.89 15.31
CA PRO A 129 -12.54 11.34 15.27
C PRO A 129 -11.27 12.02 14.75
N PRO A 130 -11.40 13.12 13.99
CA PRO A 130 -10.30 13.75 13.23
C PRO A 130 -9.22 14.44 14.08
N ASN A 131 -9.19 14.21 15.39
CA ASN A 131 -8.34 14.95 16.34
C ASN A 131 -7.63 14.05 17.37
N LEU A 132 -7.15 12.87 16.95
CA LEU A 132 -6.13 12.17 17.70
C LEU A 132 -5.05 11.60 16.77
N HIS A 133 -3.95 12.36 16.66
CA HIS A 133 -2.69 11.86 16.11
C HIS A 133 -2.23 10.64 16.92
N PRO A 134 -1.69 9.55 16.32
CA PRO A 134 -1.24 8.36 17.03
C PRO A 134 -0.07 8.54 18.02
N SER A 135 0.33 9.77 18.35
CA SER A 135 1.54 10.03 19.15
C SER A 135 1.29 10.16 20.66
N LEU A 136 0.06 9.97 21.16
CA LEU A 136 -0.26 10.20 22.57
C LEU A 136 -1.09 9.10 23.25
N VAL A 137 -1.25 7.92 22.65
CA VAL A 137 -1.84 6.77 23.36
C VAL A 137 -0.70 5.87 23.88
N PRO A 138 -0.41 5.83 25.19
CA PRO A 138 0.40 4.75 25.73
C PRO A 138 -0.37 3.44 25.57
N ASP A 139 0.36 2.36 25.29
CA ASP A 139 -0.15 0.99 25.19
C ASP A 139 -1.11 0.65 26.34
N VAL A 140 -2.43 0.71 26.12
CA VAL A 140 -3.43 0.12 27.02
C VAL A 140 -4.67 -0.33 26.25
N ALA A 141 -4.62 -1.56 25.77
CA ALA A 141 -5.76 -2.49 25.80
C ALA A 141 -5.24 -3.93 25.53
N CYS A 142 -4.53 -4.43 26.52
CA CYS A 142 -4.43 -5.85 26.79
C CYS A 142 -5.82 -6.39 27.21
N ALA A 143 -6.13 -7.64 26.84
CA ALA A 143 -7.31 -8.49 27.12
C ALA A 143 -8.43 -8.45 26.04
N GLU A 144 -8.87 -9.54 25.41
CA GLU A 144 -8.70 -10.98 25.64
C GLU A 144 -8.47 -11.74 24.32
N ARG A 145 -7.41 -12.54 24.23
CA ARG A 145 -7.47 -13.80 23.47
C ARG A 145 -7.09 -14.91 24.43
N LYS A 146 -8.12 -15.45 25.09
CA LYS A 146 -8.04 -16.57 26.01
C LYS A 146 -7.38 -17.76 25.30
N VAL A 147 -6.29 -18.21 25.91
CA VAL A 147 -5.56 -19.43 25.64
C VAL A 147 -6.51 -20.63 25.75
N ILE A 148 -6.56 -21.44 24.71
CA ILE A 148 -6.87 -22.88 24.74
C ILE A 148 -5.74 -23.52 23.94
N GLU A 149 -4.62 -23.82 24.62
CA GLU A 149 -4.13 -25.18 24.94
C GLU A 149 -4.06 -26.11 23.73
N THR A 150 -2.87 -26.26 23.14
CA THR A 150 -1.87 -27.31 23.43
C THR A 150 -2.13 -28.60 22.65
N PHE A 151 -1.37 -28.82 21.57
CA PHE A 151 -0.84 -30.15 21.26
C PHE A 151 0.61 -30.02 20.79
N HIS A 152 1.51 -30.32 21.72
CA HIS A 152 2.88 -30.70 21.46
C HIS A 152 2.91 -32.07 20.76
N ILE A 153 3.59 -32.18 19.62
CA ILE A 153 4.34 -33.40 19.29
C ILE A 153 5.75 -32.95 18.93
N THR A 154 6.67 -33.23 19.85
CA THR A 154 8.10 -33.35 19.59
C THR A 154 8.32 -34.51 18.62
N ASP A 155 9.09 -34.30 17.56
CA ASP A 155 9.95 -35.38 17.09
C ASP A 155 11.34 -34.88 16.70
N LYS A 156 12.32 -35.58 17.28
CA LYS A 156 13.75 -35.43 17.06
C LYS A 156 14.17 -36.19 15.81
N THR A 157 15.36 -35.83 15.34
CA THR A 157 16.27 -36.62 14.48
C THR A 157 15.87 -36.65 13.00
N THR A 158 16.73 -36.22 12.08
CA THR A 158 17.91 -37.01 11.72
C THR A 158 18.96 -36.14 11.01
N LYS A 159 20.17 -36.13 11.57
CA LYS A 159 21.41 -35.89 10.83
C LYS A 159 21.72 -37.17 10.05
N THR A 160 22.01 -37.05 8.76
CA THR A 160 22.83 -38.04 8.06
C THR A 160 23.90 -37.34 7.25
N SER A 161 25.09 -37.36 7.83
CA SER A 161 26.40 -37.20 7.18
C SER A 161 26.62 -38.23 6.06
N LYS A 162 27.40 -37.85 5.05
CA LYS A 162 28.62 -38.55 4.54
C LYS A 162 29.20 -37.74 3.37
N THR A 163 30.40 -37.14 3.52
CA THR A 163 31.74 -37.75 3.28
C THR A 163 32.01 -37.79 1.77
N SER A 164 32.98 -37.06 1.19
CA SER A 164 34.44 -37.26 1.15
C SER A 164 34.98 -36.36 0.01
N LYS A 165 36.22 -35.86 -0.11
CA LYS A 165 37.52 -35.84 0.60
C LYS A 165 38.40 -34.78 -0.13
N PRO A 166 39.60 -34.44 0.38
CA PRO A 166 40.40 -33.25 0.05
C PRO A 166 41.58 -33.52 -0.90
N HIS A 167 42.25 -32.45 -1.39
CA HIS A 167 43.73 -32.31 -1.50
C HIS A 167 44.08 -30.88 -1.98
N ASN A 168 44.87 -30.10 -1.23
CA ASN A 168 46.31 -29.75 -1.43
C ASN A 168 46.60 -29.13 -2.81
N ASP A 169 47.23 -27.97 -2.99
CA ASP A 169 48.17 -27.18 -2.19
C ASP A 169 47.89 -25.67 -2.32
#